data_AF-A0A9P6I8H8-F1
#
_entry.id   AF-A0A9P6I8H8-F1
#
_cell.length_a   1.000
_cell.length_b   1.000
_cell.length_c   1.000
_cell.angle_alpha   90.00
_cell.angle_beta   90.00
_cell.angle_gamma   90.00
#
_symmetry.space_group_name_H-M   'P 1'
#
loop_
_entity.id
_entity.type
_entity.pdbx_description
1 polymer ?
#
loop_
_entity_poly.entity_id
_entity_poly.type
_entity_poly.pdbx_seq_one_letter_code
_entity_poly.pdbx_strand_id
1 'polypeptide(L)'
;MITLSRTRFPGSTVPLSLPGRNLSIALPGDGVQTLFRHSKEYVPVPGLFDALSVFFGLTASDFAIFDHDHIEAFEDRDAEGFRTNHADPSRRIIEHQRRDFTKFLNGDSLREIMKRFSHNFEVELRGQVAESSSPTQLPDLYRFVRDAIFKAEVEALYGEHVFSVCPTFCEDFWEFYDAFPVISRKLPRWMFPSKYQKRDKMLKNFQAWRQHCHSLFDWNNEELVNSDYEPIWGTRYVRRMVQRHEKLGFSDPGISTVMLGYLFV
;
A
#
# COMPACT_ATOMS: atom_id res chain seq x y z
N MET A 1 1.51 12.49 -18.52
CA MET A 1 1.52 13.90 -19.00
C MET A 1 0.10 14.23 -19.42
N ILE A 2 -0.65 15.01 -18.63
CA ILE A 2 -2.02 15.41 -18.99
C ILE A 2 -1.93 16.89 -19.38
N THR A 3 -1.91 17.14 -20.68
CA THR A 3 -2.09 18.50 -21.22
C THR A 3 -3.58 18.78 -21.22
N LEU A 4 -4.09 19.41 -20.16
CA LEU A 4 -5.46 19.92 -20.15
C LEU A 4 -5.52 21.04 -21.21
N SER A 5 -6.02 20.72 -22.40
CA SER A 5 -6.22 21.75 -23.42
C SER A 5 -7.32 22.69 -22.93
N ARG A 6 -7.03 23.99 -23.04
CA ARG A 6 -7.87 25.13 -22.61
C ARG A 6 -9.28 25.15 -23.21
N THR A 7 -9.58 24.24 -24.14
CA THR A 7 -10.79 24.20 -24.95
C THR A 7 -11.94 23.38 -24.36
N ARG A 8 -11.73 22.54 -23.32
CA ARG A 8 -12.81 21.66 -22.80
C ARG A 8 -13.57 22.17 -21.56
N PHE A 9 -13.07 23.16 -20.81
CA PHE A 9 -13.65 23.52 -19.50
C PHE A 9 -13.64 25.04 -19.21
N PRO A 10 -14.51 25.85 -19.84
CA PRO A 10 -14.62 27.26 -19.50
C PRO A 10 -15.26 27.41 -18.11
N GLY A 11 -14.48 27.87 -17.12
CA GLY A 11 -14.98 28.33 -15.81
C GLY A 11 -14.78 27.40 -14.61
N SER A 12 -14.34 26.15 -14.81
CA SER A 12 -14.32 25.13 -13.73
C SER A 12 -12.92 24.67 -13.30
N THR A 13 -11.87 25.15 -13.97
CA THR A 13 -10.46 24.86 -13.65
C THR A 13 -9.59 26.11 -13.70
N VAL A 14 -8.63 26.22 -12.80
CA VAL A 14 -7.65 27.32 -12.74
C VAL A 14 -6.27 26.79 -13.14
N PRO A 15 -5.67 27.24 -14.26
CA PRO A 15 -4.33 26.81 -14.63
C PRO A 15 -3.28 27.40 -13.69
N LEU A 16 -2.27 26.59 -13.34
CA LEU A 16 -1.11 26.99 -12.56
C LEU A 16 0.15 26.64 -13.34
N SER A 17 0.96 27.65 -13.66
CA SER A 17 2.24 27.48 -14.32
C SER A 17 3.34 27.31 -13.26
N LEU A 18 3.94 26.11 -13.20
CA LEU A 18 5.17 25.87 -12.46
C LEU A 18 6.31 25.56 -13.45
N PRO A 19 7.58 25.86 -13.12
CA PRO A 19 8.71 25.50 -13.96
C PRO A 19 8.69 23.99 -14.30
N GLY A 20 8.62 23.68 -15.60
CA GLY A 20 8.59 22.30 -16.09
C GLY A 20 7.27 21.54 -15.86
N ARG A 21 6.21 22.17 -15.35
CA ARG A 21 4.91 21.52 -15.10
C ARG A 21 3.73 22.44 -15.41
N ASN A 22 2.80 21.92 -16.22
CA ASN A 22 1.49 22.51 -16.42
C ASN A 22 0.52 21.86 -15.43
N LEU A 23 0.07 22.60 -14.43
CA LEU A 23 -0.93 22.14 -13.48
C LEU A 23 -2.25 22.85 -13.75
N SER A 24 -3.36 22.22 -13.38
CA SER A 24 -4.66 22.89 -13.32
C SER A 24 -5.41 22.41 -12.09
N ILE A 25 -6.01 23.34 -11.39
CA ILE A 25 -6.76 23.11 -10.17
C ILE A 25 -8.24 23.04 -10.55
N ALA A 26 -8.89 21.91 -10.34
CA ALA A 26 -10.35 21.82 -10.44
C ALA A 26 -10.98 22.52 -9.23
N LEU A 27 -11.85 23.49 -9.48
CA LEU A 27 -12.55 24.18 -8.39
C LEU A 27 -13.71 23.30 -7.85
N PRO A 28 -14.08 23.44 -6.57
CA PRO A 28 -15.22 22.72 -5.99
C PRO A 28 -16.51 22.89 -6.80
N GLY A 29 -17.40 21.89 -6.74
CA GLY A 29 -18.65 21.87 -7.52
C GLY A 29 -18.45 21.27 -8.90
N ASP A 30 -18.80 22.02 -9.95
CA ASP A 30 -18.83 21.52 -11.33
C ASP A 30 -17.47 21.04 -11.84
N GLY A 31 -16.37 21.66 -11.40
CA GLY A 31 -15.02 21.24 -11.75
C GLY A 31 -14.69 19.85 -11.23
N VAL A 32 -14.99 19.59 -9.96
CA VAL A 32 -14.81 18.28 -9.32
C VAL A 32 -15.75 17.23 -9.94
N GLN A 33 -17.04 17.55 -10.14
CA GLN A 33 -17.98 16.62 -10.78
C GLN A 33 -17.52 16.21 -12.18
N THR A 34 -17.02 17.17 -12.95
CA THR A 34 -16.53 16.93 -14.30
C THR A 34 -15.29 16.07 -14.32
N LEU A 35 -14.36 16.29 -13.38
CA LEU A 35 -13.19 15.43 -13.19
C LEU A 35 -13.59 13.98 -12.91
N PHE A 36 -14.55 13.75 -12.02
CA PHE A 36 -15.03 12.40 -11.70
C PHE A 36 -15.79 11.73 -12.84
N ARG A 37 -16.63 12.47 -13.59
CA ARG A 37 -17.33 11.94 -14.78
C ARG A 37 -16.37 11.43 -15.86
N HIS A 38 -15.21 12.07 -16.00
CA HIS A 38 -14.17 11.68 -16.95
C HIS A 38 -12.98 10.96 -16.29
N SER A 39 -13.16 10.41 -15.08
CA SER A 39 -12.10 9.76 -14.29
C SER A 39 -11.32 8.69 -15.06
N LYS A 40 -11.96 7.99 -16.01
CA LYS A 40 -11.31 6.99 -16.87
C LYS A 40 -10.18 7.56 -17.72
N GLU A 41 -10.28 8.83 -18.11
CA GLU A 41 -9.28 9.55 -18.91
C GLU A 41 -8.08 10.03 -18.08
N TYR A 42 -8.21 10.03 -16.75
CA TYR A 42 -7.16 10.47 -15.83
C TYR A 42 -6.46 9.27 -15.18
N VAL A 43 -5.19 9.47 -14.84
CA VAL A 43 -4.43 8.56 -13.97
C VAL A 43 -4.23 9.32 -12.65
N PRO A 44 -4.35 8.69 -11.47
CA PRO A 44 -3.94 9.32 -10.23
C PRO A 44 -2.48 9.80 -10.37
N VAL A 45 -2.19 11.06 -10.02
CA VAL A 45 -0.83 11.65 -10.05
C VAL A 45 -0.44 12.08 -8.63
N PRO A 46 0.78 11.75 -8.11
CA PRO A 46 1.82 10.99 -8.79
C PRO A 46 1.34 9.61 -9.21
N GLY A 47 1.73 9.20 -10.42
CA GLY A 47 1.37 7.87 -10.93
C GLY A 47 1.77 6.81 -9.93
N LEU A 48 1.08 5.67 -9.90
CA LEU A 48 1.45 4.53 -9.06
C LEU A 48 2.97 4.27 -9.10
N PHE A 49 3.56 4.34 -10.29
CA PHE A 49 4.99 4.12 -10.50
C PHE A 49 5.90 5.24 -9.98
N ASP A 50 5.45 6.50 -10.02
CA ASP A 50 6.14 7.60 -9.35
C ASP A 50 6.12 7.40 -7.84
N ALA A 51 4.97 7.01 -7.26
CA ALA A 51 4.87 6.73 -5.84
C ALA A 51 5.79 5.56 -5.44
N LEU A 52 5.72 4.43 -6.15
CA LEU A 52 6.58 3.27 -5.93
C LEU A 52 8.07 3.62 -6.02
N SER A 53 8.50 4.33 -7.06
CA SER A 53 9.92 4.66 -7.26
C SER A 53 10.43 5.71 -6.29
N VAL A 54 9.64 6.77 -6.07
CA VAL A 54 10.09 7.95 -5.33
C VAL A 54 9.87 7.76 -3.84
N PHE A 55 8.64 7.42 -3.46
CA PHE A 55 8.24 7.36 -2.05
C PHE A 55 8.76 6.08 -1.41
N PHE A 56 8.53 4.95 -2.08
CA PHE A 56 8.78 3.63 -1.52
C PHE A 56 10.12 3.01 -1.97
N GLY A 57 10.78 3.60 -2.97
CA GLY A 57 12.16 3.28 -3.32
C GLY A 57 12.33 2.14 -4.33
N LEU A 58 11.36 1.93 -5.21
CA LEU A 58 11.42 0.88 -6.22
C LEU A 58 12.65 1.07 -7.11
N THR A 59 13.41 -0.01 -7.29
CA THR A 59 14.63 0.01 -8.11
C THR A 59 14.28 0.10 -9.59
N ALA A 60 15.23 0.54 -10.42
CA ALA A 60 15.04 0.55 -11.87
C ALA A 60 14.83 -0.86 -12.45
N SER A 61 15.46 -1.88 -11.86
CA SER A 61 15.27 -3.27 -12.27
C SER A 61 13.87 -3.78 -11.95
N ASP A 62 13.34 -3.51 -10.76
CA ASP A 62 11.97 -3.92 -10.41
C ASP A 62 10.91 -3.07 -11.13
N PHE A 63 11.22 -1.81 -11.42
CA PHE A 63 10.38 -0.96 -12.24
C PHE A 63 10.18 -1.54 -13.64
N ALA A 64 11.24 -2.10 -14.23
CA ALA A 64 11.19 -2.67 -15.58
C ALA A 64 10.24 -3.87 -15.70
N ILE A 65 9.90 -4.54 -14.58
CA ILE A 65 8.95 -5.66 -14.55
C ILE A 65 7.53 -5.19 -14.89
N PHE A 66 7.24 -3.91 -14.69
CA PHE A 66 5.98 -3.31 -15.12
C PHE A 66 5.98 -2.98 -16.62
N ASP A 67 6.35 -3.95 -17.46
CA ASP A 67 6.21 -3.87 -18.90
C ASP A 67 5.09 -4.80 -19.40
N HIS A 68 4.76 -4.69 -20.69
CA HIS A 68 3.66 -5.47 -21.24
C HIS A 68 3.94 -6.97 -21.29
N ASP A 69 5.19 -7.36 -21.54
CA ASP A 69 5.59 -8.74 -21.79
C ASP A 69 5.57 -9.55 -20.49
N HIS A 70 6.08 -8.98 -19.40
CA HIS A 70 6.03 -9.59 -18.06
C HIS A 70 4.59 -9.72 -17.57
N ILE A 71 3.75 -8.71 -17.78
CA ILE A 71 2.34 -8.75 -17.41
C ILE A 71 1.59 -9.81 -18.23
N GLU A 72 1.80 -9.87 -19.54
CA GLU A 72 1.16 -10.88 -20.40
C GLU A 72 1.62 -12.30 -20.03
N ALA A 73 2.92 -12.49 -19.81
CA ALA A 73 3.46 -13.77 -19.36
C ALA A 73 2.87 -14.22 -18.00
N PHE A 74 2.64 -13.28 -17.08
CA PHE A 74 1.92 -13.56 -15.83
C PHE A 74 0.44 -13.89 -16.08
N GLU A 75 -0.23 -13.15 -16.96
CA GLU A 75 -1.65 -13.34 -17.27
C GLU A 75 -1.93 -14.72 -17.88
N ASP A 76 -1.01 -15.20 -18.71
CA ASP A 76 -1.10 -16.52 -19.35
C ASP A 76 -0.90 -17.67 -18.38
N ARG A 77 -0.03 -17.52 -17.38
CA ARG A 77 0.34 -18.59 -16.46
C ARG A 77 -0.49 -18.61 -15.19
N ASP A 78 -0.82 -17.45 -14.64
CA ASP A 78 -1.12 -17.31 -13.21
C ASP A 78 -2.34 -16.45 -12.88
N ALA A 79 -2.89 -15.67 -13.82
CA ALA A 79 -3.97 -14.73 -13.52
C ALA A 79 -5.38 -15.35 -13.47
N GLU A 80 -5.50 -16.67 -13.40
CA GLU A 80 -6.79 -17.39 -13.35
C GLU A 80 -7.69 -17.00 -14.54
N GLY A 81 -7.11 -16.88 -15.74
CA GLY A 81 -7.82 -16.51 -16.98
C GLY A 81 -8.16 -15.02 -17.12
N PHE A 82 -7.73 -14.17 -16.17
CA PHE A 82 -7.93 -12.73 -16.26
C PHE A 82 -6.83 -12.05 -17.08
N ARG A 83 -7.23 -11.29 -18.11
CA ARG A 83 -6.32 -10.57 -19.00
C ARG A 83 -6.65 -9.09 -19.04
N THR A 84 -5.60 -8.28 -19.19
CA THR A 84 -5.72 -6.83 -19.33
C THR A 84 -5.14 -6.39 -20.67
N ASN A 85 -5.65 -5.30 -21.25
CA ASN A 85 -5.27 -4.85 -22.59
C ASN A 85 -5.00 -3.35 -22.71
N HIS A 86 -4.91 -2.64 -21.58
CA HIS A 86 -4.67 -1.20 -21.62
C HIS A 86 -3.26 -0.90 -22.15
N ALA A 87 -3.12 0.07 -23.05
CA ALA A 87 -1.84 0.48 -23.67
C ALA A 87 -0.81 1.10 -22.69
N ASP A 88 -1.16 1.23 -21.42
CA ASP A 88 -0.30 1.76 -20.36
C ASP A 88 -0.15 0.63 -19.35
N PRO A 89 1.08 0.13 -19.12
CA PRO A 89 1.30 -1.02 -18.25
C PRO A 89 0.94 -0.71 -16.79
N SER A 90 0.99 0.55 -16.36
CA SER A 90 0.54 0.94 -15.01
C SER A 90 -0.95 0.68 -14.80
N ARG A 91 -1.77 0.90 -15.83
CA ARG A 91 -3.21 0.65 -15.76
C ARG A 91 -3.54 -0.83 -15.78
N ARG A 92 -2.74 -1.64 -16.49
CA ARG A 92 -2.85 -3.10 -16.45
C ARG A 92 -2.66 -3.63 -15.03
N ILE A 93 -1.61 -3.19 -14.35
CA ILE A 93 -1.34 -3.58 -12.94
C ILE A 93 -2.42 -3.07 -11.98
N ILE A 94 -2.83 -1.81 -12.12
CA ILE A 94 -3.92 -1.24 -11.30
C ILE A 94 -5.21 -2.05 -11.47
N GLU A 95 -5.47 -2.60 -12.66
CA GLU A 95 -6.65 -3.42 -12.89
C GLU A 95 -6.57 -4.76 -12.15
N HIS A 96 -5.41 -5.41 -12.11
CA HIS A 96 -5.18 -6.58 -11.26
C HIS A 96 -5.37 -6.24 -9.77
N GLN A 97 -4.84 -5.11 -9.32
CA GLN A 97 -5.02 -4.65 -7.94
C GLN A 97 -6.51 -4.39 -7.62
N ARG A 98 -7.24 -3.71 -8.51
CA ARG A 98 -8.67 -3.43 -8.36
C ARG A 98 -9.49 -4.73 -8.31
N ARG A 99 -9.11 -5.73 -9.10
CA ARG A 99 -9.72 -7.07 -9.04
C ARG A 99 -9.52 -7.69 -7.66
N ASP A 100 -8.30 -7.66 -7.12
CA ASP A 100 -8.04 -8.18 -5.77
C ASP A 100 -8.85 -7.46 -4.70
N PHE A 101 -8.91 -6.13 -4.75
CA PHE A 101 -9.74 -5.35 -3.83
C PHE A 101 -11.22 -5.73 -3.91
N THR A 102 -11.74 -5.88 -5.14
CA THR A 102 -13.14 -6.28 -5.33
C THR A 102 -13.40 -7.69 -4.82
N LYS A 103 -12.42 -8.60 -4.96
CA LYS A 103 -12.54 -10.01 -4.58
C LYS A 103 -12.38 -10.25 -3.08
N PHE A 104 -11.44 -9.55 -2.43
CA PHE A 104 -11.02 -9.87 -1.06
C PHE A 104 -11.30 -8.76 -0.03
N LEU A 105 -11.53 -7.52 -0.47
CA LEU A 105 -11.82 -6.37 0.41
C LEU A 105 -13.25 -5.85 0.21
N ASN A 106 -14.17 -6.77 -0.06
CA ASN A 106 -15.60 -6.48 -0.22
C ASN A 106 -16.45 -7.62 0.39
N GLY A 107 -17.74 -7.39 0.55
CA GLY A 107 -18.70 -8.42 0.97
C GLY A 107 -18.35 -9.06 2.32
N ASP A 108 -18.40 -10.40 2.37
CA ASP A 108 -18.09 -11.20 3.56
C ASP A 108 -16.63 -11.06 4.01
N SER A 109 -15.67 -11.07 3.08
CA SER A 109 -14.25 -10.96 3.42
C SER A 109 -13.94 -9.64 4.15
N LEU A 110 -14.53 -8.53 3.72
CA LEU A 110 -14.40 -7.25 4.42
C LEU A 110 -15.04 -7.29 5.81
N ARG A 111 -16.20 -7.94 5.97
CA ARG A 111 -16.85 -8.08 7.28
C ARG A 111 -15.96 -8.82 8.28
N GLU A 112 -15.30 -9.89 7.85
CA GLU A 112 -14.39 -10.65 8.72
C GLU A 112 -13.15 -9.85 9.09
N ILE A 113 -12.57 -9.09 8.15
CA ILE A 113 -11.45 -8.17 8.43
C ILE A 113 -11.88 -7.12 9.47
N MET A 114 -13.07 -6.51 9.31
CA MET A 114 -13.57 -5.49 10.24
C MET A 114 -13.85 -6.05 11.65
N LYS A 115 -14.32 -7.31 11.75
CA LYS A 115 -14.48 -7.99 13.05
C LYS A 115 -13.14 -8.18 13.75
N ARG A 116 -12.12 -8.65 13.00
CA ARG A 116 -10.75 -8.81 13.53
C ARG A 116 -10.16 -7.48 13.96
N PHE A 117 -10.25 -6.45 13.11
CA PHE A 117 -9.82 -5.11 13.47
C PHE A 117 -10.48 -4.63 14.76
N SER A 118 -11.80 -4.77 14.90
CA SER A 118 -12.54 -4.34 16.09
C SER A 118 -12.06 -5.05 17.35
N HIS A 119 -11.84 -6.37 17.25
CA HIS A 119 -11.30 -7.17 18.35
C HIS A 119 -9.88 -6.73 18.73
N ASN A 120 -8.99 -6.63 17.75
CA ASN A 120 -7.59 -6.25 17.95
C ASN A 120 -7.47 -4.84 18.55
N PHE A 121 -8.30 -3.91 18.07
CA PHE A 121 -8.34 -2.54 18.58
C PHE A 121 -8.82 -2.49 20.03
N GLU A 122 -9.84 -3.27 20.39
CA GLU A 122 -10.29 -3.41 21.77
C GLU A 122 -9.17 -3.96 22.68
N VAL A 123 -8.46 -5.00 22.23
CA VAL A 123 -7.35 -5.60 22.96
C VAL A 123 -6.20 -4.59 23.16
N GLU A 124 -5.81 -3.87 22.11
CA GLU A 124 -4.77 -2.83 22.17
C GLU A 124 -5.12 -1.71 23.15
N LEU A 125 -6.37 -1.22 23.13
CA LEU A 125 -6.82 -0.18 24.04
C LEU A 125 -6.84 -0.67 25.49
N ARG A 126 -7.39 -1.87 25.74
CA ARG A 126 -7.44 -2.45 27.09
C ARG A 126 -6.05 -2.72 27.65
N GLY A 127 -5.12 -3.21 26.83
CA GLY A 127 -3.75 -3.50 27.26
C GLY A 127 -2.96 -2.26 27.70
N GLN A 128 -3.30 -1.08 27.17
CA GLN A 128 -2.64 0.18 27.49
C GLN A 128 -3.30 0.97 28.63
N VAL A 129 -4.57 0.72 28.90
CA VAL A 129 -5.27 1.29 30.06
C VAL A 129 -5.04 0.36 31.25
N ALA A 130 -4.09 0.72 32.12
CA ALA A 130 -3.81 -0.05 33.32
C ALA A 130 -5.09 -0.32 34.13
N GLU A 131 -5.24 -1.53 34.66
CA GLU A 131 -6.25 -1.88 35.69
C GLU A 131 -5.93 -1.22 37.05
N SER A 132 -5.39 0.00 37.06
CA SER A 132 -5.04 0.70 38.29
C SER A 132 -6.20 1.54 38.79
N SER A 133 -6.44 1.50 40.10
CA SER A 133 -7.43 2.32 40.81
C SER A 133 -7.03 3.81 40.93
N SER A 134 -5.93 4.22 40.30
CA SER A 134 -5.44 5.61 40.24
C SER A 134 -5.64 6.23 38.86
N PRO A 135 -5.82 7.56 38.74
CA PRO A 135 -5.88 8.23 37.45
C PRO A 135 -4.65 7.91 36.62
N THR A 136 -4.81 7.13 35.56
CA THR A 136 -3.70 6.75 34.67
C THR A 136 -3.42 7.93 33.77
N GLN A 137 -2.19 8.46 33.82
CA GLN A 137 -1.76 9.48 32.88
C GLN A 137 -1.54 8.81 31.52
N LEU A 138 -2.53 8.94 30.63
CA LEU A 138 -2.43 8.43 29.27
C LEU A 138 -1.33 9.18 28.50
N PRO A 139 -0.65 8.52 27.54
CA PRO A 139 0.20 9.19 26.57
C PRO A 139 -0.59 10.26 25.80
N ASP A 140 0.12 11.04 25.00
CA ASP A 140 -0.50 11.92 23.99
C ASP A 140 -1.66 11.20 23.28
N LEU A 141 -2.87 11.75 23.39
CA LEU A 141 -4.10 11.08 22.95
C LEU A 141 -4.05 10.72 21.46
N TYR A 142 -3.42 11.58 20.65
CA TYR A 142 -3.25 11.30 19.23
C TYR A 142 -2.37 10.07 19.02
N ARG A 143 -1.18 10.01 19.62
CA ARG A 143 -0.29 8.83 19.53
C ARG A 143 -0.95 7.57 20.07
N PHE A 144 -1.62 7.67 21.22
CA PHE A 144 -2.34 6.56 21.84
C PHE A 144 -3.35 5.92 20.88
N VAL A 145 -4.27 6.72 20.31
CA VAL A 145 -5.31 6.22 19.39
C VAL A 145 -4.70 5.78 18.06
N ARG A 146 -3.78 6.59 17.51
CA ARG A 146 -3.12 6.33 16.22
C ARG A 146 -2.38 4.99 16.22
N ASP A 147 -1.59 4.72 17.26
CA ASP A 147 -0.77 3.51 17.32
C ASP A 147 -1.65 2.27 17.57
N ALA A 148 -2.71 2.39 18.37
CA ALA A 148 -3.69 1.32 18.57
C ALA A 148 -4.44 0.98 17.26
N ILE A 149 -4.89 1.99 16.50
CA ILE A 149 -5.53 1.77 15.19
C ILE A 149 -4.56 1.08 14.24
N PHE A 150 -3.33 1.59 14.11
CA PHE A 150 -2.34 1.06 13.19
C PHE A 150 -2.01 -0.41 13.50
N LYS A 151 -1.76 -0.75 14.76
CA LYS A 151 -1.49 -2.13 15.18
C LYS A 151 -2.67 -3.05 14.87
N ALA A 152 -3.87 -2.64 15.24
CA ALA A 152 -5.07 -3.42 15.00
C ALA A 152 -5.32 -3.69 13.50
N GLU A 153 -5.12 -2.69 12.65
CA GLU A 153 -5.29 -2.80 11.20
C GLU A 153 -4.21 -3.68 10.56
N VAL A 154 -2.93 -3.43 10.89
CA VAL A 154 -1.81 -4.20 10.33
C VAL A 154 -1.93 -5.66 10.73
N GLU A 155 -2.28 -5.97 11.97
CA GLU A 155 -2.46 -7.36 12.39
C GLU A 155 -3.69 -8.02 11.74
N ALA A 156 -4.81 -7.28 11.61
CA ALA A 156 -6.00 -7.80 10.96
C ALA A 156 -5.76 -8.15 9.47
N LEU A 157 -4.87 -7.41 8.78
CA LEU A 157 -4.56 -7.61 7.37
C LEU A 157 -3.38 -8.57 7.13
N TYR A 158 -2.29 -8.41 7.88
CA TYR A 158 -0.99 -9.09 7.70
C TYR A 158 -0.73 -10.22 8.69
N GLY A 159 -1.68 -10.50 9.59
CA GLY A 159 -1.61 -11.63 10.51
C GLY A 159 -0.93 -11.30 11.84
N GLU A 160 -1.15 -12.18 12.80
CA GLU A 160 -0.69 -12.07 14.19
C GLU A 160 0.85 -12.07 14.30
N HIS A 161 1.53 -12.68 13.33
CA HIS A 161 2.98 -12.82 13.38
C HIS A 161 3.74 -11.53 13.01
N VAL A 162 3.09 -10.52 12.42
CA VAL A 162 3.77 -9.31 11.93
C VAL A 162 4.50 -8.55 13.05
N PHE A 163 3.86 -8.35 14.20
CA PHE A 163 4.48 -7.68 15.36
C PHE A 163 5.38 -8.63 16.18
N SER A 164 5.21 -9.94 16.04
CA SER A 164 6.14 -10.91 16.65
C SER A 164 7.49 -10.91 15.93
N VAL A 165 7.49 -10.84 14.59
CA VAL A 165 8.70 -10.80 13.76
C VAL A 165 9.32 -9.40 13.74
N CYS A 166 8.48 -8.37 13.70
CA CYS A 166 8.89 -6.97 13.66
C CYS A 166 8.29 -6.20 14.85
N PRO A 167 8.84 -6.35 16.07
CA PRO A 167 8.26 -5.71 17.26
C PRO A 167 8.17 -4.18 17.18
N THR A 168 9.10 -3.54 16.46
CA THR A 168 9.13 -2.08 16.31
C THR A 168 8.41 -1.58 15.05
N PHE A 169 7.60 -2.42 14.39
CA PHE A 169 7.01 -2.09 13.09
C PHE A 169 6.15 -0.82 13.12
N CYS A 170 5.39 -0.61 14.19
CA CYS A 170 4.56 0.58 14.38
C CYS A 170 5.43 1.85 14.49
N GLU A 171 6.44 1.84 15.37
CA GLU A 171 7.34 2.97 15.53
C GLU A 171 8.09 3.26 14.23
N ASP A 172 8.58 2.23 13.55
CA ASP A 172 9.33 2.35 12.30
C ASP A 172 8.48 2.95 11.16
N PHE A 173 7.19 2.60 11.11
CA PHE A 173 6.26 3.18 10.15
C PHE A 173 6.10 4.68 10.39
N TRP A 174 5.86 5.09 11.63
CA TRP A 174 5.69 6.52 11.95
C TRP A 174 6.98 7.31 11.78
N GLU A 175 8.16 6.73 12.07
CA GLU A 175 9.44 7.35 11.76
C GLU A 175 9.66 7.52 10.24
N PHE A 176 9.22 6.55 9.44
CA PHE A 176 9.23 6.67 7.98
C PHE A 176 8.23 7.74 7.49
N TYR A 177 7.02 7.77 8.06
CA TYR A 177 6.00 8.76 7.75
C TYR A 177 6.51 10.19 8.03
N ASP A 178 7.18 10.40 9.16
CA ASP A 178 7.82 11.68 9.51
C ASP A 178 8.99 12.05 8.58
N ALA A 179 9.64 11.06 7.96
CA ALA A 179 10.68 11.26 6.95
C ALA A 179 10.13 11.56 5.55
N PHE A 180 8.84 11.27 5.32
CA PHE A 180 8.20 11.35 4.01
C PHE A 180 8.33 12.72 3.31
N PRO A 181 8.25 13.89 3.98
CA PRO A 181 8.42 15.19 3.32
C PRO A 181 9.80 15.40 2.68
N VAL A 182 10.84 14.76 3.20
CA VAL A 182 12.20 14.81 2.62
C VAL A 182 12.28 13.90 1.40
N ILE A 183 11.76 12.67 1.54
CA ILE A 183 11.81 11.62 0.51
C ILE A 183 10.95 12.01 -0.71
N SER A 184 9.72 12.43 -0.47
CA SER A 184 8.76 12.83 -1.53
C SER A 184 9.24 14.00 -2.38
N ARG A 185 10.07 14.88 -1.82
CA ARG A 185 10.73 16.00 -2.55
C ARG A 185 12.00 15.59 -3.28
N LYS A 186 12.38 14.30 -3.26
CA LYS A 186 13.61 13.77 -3.86
C LYS A 186 14.88 14.47 -3.37
N LEU A 187 14.91 14.93 -2.12
CA LEU A 187 16.11 15.57 -1.58
C LEU A 187 17.26 14.56 -1.53
N PRO A 188 18.52 14.94 -1.84
CA PRO A 188 19.60 13.97 -2.02
C PRO A 188 19.85 13.12 -0.78
N ARG A 189 19.95 11.80 -0.99
CA ARG A 189 20.13 10.82 0.09
C ARG A 189 21.40 11.06 0.92
N TRP A 190 22.49 11.52 0.30
CA TRP A 190 23.73 11.84 1.00
C TRP A 190 23.61 13.04 1.95
N MET A 191 22.64 13.93 1.72
CA MET A 191 22.36 15.08 2.59
C MET A 191 21.41 14.72 3.74
N PHE A 192 20.51 13.76 3.52
CA PHE A 192 19.52 13.31 4.51
C PHE A 192 19.55 11.80 4.75
N PRO A 193 20.71 11.19 5.04
CA PRO A 193 20.85 9.73 5.09
C PRO A 193 19.94 9.10 6.15
N SER A 194 19.76 9.77 7.30
CA SER A 194 18.89 9.29 8.39
C SER A 194 17.43 9.16 7.96
N LYS A 195 16.93 10.05 7.09
CA LYS A 195 15.55 10.03 6.60
C LYS A 195 15.31 8.83 5.69
N TYR A 196 16.24 8.56 4.79
CA TYR A 196 16.14 7.40 3.90
C TYR A 196 16.35 6.06 4.65
N GLN A 197 17.16 6.05 5.71
CA GLN A 197 17.31 4.85 6.56
C GLN A 197 15.99 4.43 7.22
N LYS A 198 15.07 5.36 7.51
CA LYS A 198 13.74 5.01 8.05
C LYS A 198 12.91 4.21 7.05
N ARG A 199 12.92 4.64 5.77
CA ARG A 199 12.32 3.86 4.69
C ARG A 199 12.97 2.50 4.54
N ASP A 200 14.30 2.45 4.52
CA ASP A 200 15.02 1.18 4.36
C ASP A 200 14.74 0.20 5.52
N LYS A 201 14.52 0.71 6.73
CA LYS A 201 14.11 -0.09 7.89
C LYS A 201 12.73 -0.73 7.65
N MET A 202 11.76 0.03 7.13
CA MET A 202 10.45 -0.54 6.75
C MET A 202 10.57 -1.65 5.69
N LEU A 203 11.43 -1.46 4.68
CA LEU A 203 11.65 -2.49 3.65
C LEU A 203 12.25 -3.77 4.25
N LYS A 204 13.20 -3.63 5.19
CA LYS A 204 13.79 -4.76 5.92
C LYS A 204 12.76 -5.47 6.81
N ASN A 205 11.88 -4.73 7.47
CA ASN A 205 10.82 -5.32 8.27
C ASN A 205 9.89 -6.19 7.42
N PHE A 206 9.45 -5.69 6.25
CA PHE A 206 8.62 -6.49 5.34
C PHE A 206 9.35 -7.71 4.78
N GLN A 207 10.64 -7.56 4.49
CA GLN A 207 11.47 -8.68 4.05
C GLN A 207 11.56 -9.76 5.13
N ALA A 208 11.86 -9.38 6.37
CA ALA A 208 11.96 -10.31 7.50
C ALA A 208 10.63 -11.03 7.77
N TRP A 209 9.52 -10.27 7.78
CA TRP A 209 8.18 -10.84 7.92
C TRP A 209 7.87 -11.83 6.80
N ARG A 210 8.06 -11.48 5.52
CA ARG A 210 7.80 -12.41 4.41
C ARG A 210 8.65 -13.68 4.47
N GLN A 211 9.93 -13.56 4.81
CA GLN A 211 10.81 -14.73 4.97
C GLN A 211 10.31 -15.65 6.09
N HIS A 212 9.88 -15.08 7.22
CA HIS A 212 9.27 -15.83 8.31
C HIS A 212 7.99 -16.53 7.85
N CYS A 213 7.10 -15.82 7.15
CA CYS A 213 5.85 -16.38 6.67
C CYS A 213 6.08 -17.53 5.69
N HIS A 214 6.99 -17.38 4.73
CA HIS A 214 7.37 -18.46 3.80
C HIS A 214 7.98 -19.68 4.52
N SER A 215 8.71 -19.48 5.61
CA SER A 215 9.33 -20.58 6.35
C SER A 215 8.34 -21.44 7.15
N LEU A 216 7.17 -20.90 7.50
CA LEU A 216 6.17 -21.57 8.32
C LEU A 216 4.92 -22.01 7.55
N PHE A 217 4.60 -21.33 6.45
CA PHE A 217 3.36 -21.58 5.73
C PHE A 217 3.46 -22.82 4.84
N ASP A 218 2.56 -23.78 5.04
CA ASP A 218 2.49 -24.99 4.22
C ASP A 218 1.69 -24.72 2.93
N TRP A 219 2.42 -24.50 1.85
CA TRP A 219 1.85 -24.29 0.52
C TRP A 219 1.16 -25.53 -0.07
N ASN A 220 1.35 -26.72 0.50
CA ASN A 220 0.71 -27.95 0.04
C ASN A 220 -0.67 -28.19 0.69
N ASN A 221 -1.02 -27.40 1.71
CA ASN A 221 -2.32 -27.49 2.36
C ASN A 221 -3.35 -26.61 1.63
N GLU A 222 -4.17 -27.25 0.78
CA GLU A 222 -5.18 -26.54 -0.03
C GLU A 222 -6.23 -25.78 0.81
N GLU A 223 -6.60 -26.31 1.97
CA GLU A 223 -7.55 -25.64 2.88
C GLU A 223 -6.94 -24.34 3.41
N LEU A 224 -5.69 -24.40 3.86
CA LEU A 224 -4.95 -23.24 4.37
C LEU A 224 -4.71 -22.20 3.25
N VAL A 225 -4.32 -22.65 2.06
CA VAL A 225 -4.10 -21.79 0.88
C VAL A 225 -5.38 -21.05 0.46
N ASN A 226 -6.53 -21.68 0.61
CA ASN A 226 -7.83 -21.13 0.24
C ASN A 226 -8.56 -20.42 1.38
N SER A 227 -8.08 -20.53 2.63
CA SER A 227 -8.63 -19.80 3.77
C SER A 227 -8.61 -18.30 3.51
N ASP A 228 -9.65 -17.58 3.94
CA ASP A 228 -9.70 -16.11 3.86
C ASP A 228 -8.74 -15.45 4.86
N TYR A 229 -8.39 -16.14 5.95
CA TYR A 229 -7.45 -15.67 6.95
C TYR A 229 -6.69 -16.83 7.62
N GLU A 230 -5.40 -16.62 7.91
CA GLU A 230 -4.66 -17.43 8.88
C GLU A 230 -3.56 -16.60 9.58
N PRO A 231 -3.09 -16.99 10.77
CA PRO A 231 -2.25 -16.12 11.62
C PRO A 231 -0.87 -15.73 11.05
N ILE A 232 -0.31 -16.48 10.11
CA ILE A 232 1.06 -16.29 9.61
C ILE A 232 1.11 -15.15 8.58
N TRP A 233 0.30 -15.21 7.51
CA TRP A 233 0.24 -14.14 6.49
C TRP A 233 -0.94 -13.19 6.68
N GLY A 234 -1.90 -13.53 7.53
CA GLY A 234 -3.14 -12.79 7.69
C GLY A 234 -4.13 -13.11 6.60
N THR A 235 -4.60 -12.08 5.90
CA THR A 235 -5.65 -12.19 4.90
C THR A 235 -5.18 -12.88 3.62
N ARG A 236 -6.11 -13.56 2.95
CA ARG A 236 -5.89 -14.08 1.59
C ARG A 236 -5.52 -12.97 0.60
N TYR A 237 -6.03 -11.76 0.81
CA TYR A 237 -5.65 -10.58 0.03
C TYR A 237 -4.14 -10.35 0.06
N VAL A 238 -3.54 -10.25 1.26
CA VAL A 238 -2.10 -10.00 1.43
C VAL A 238 -1.28 -11.13 0.79
N ARG A 239 -1.66 -12.40 1.03
CA ARG A 239 -1.00 -13.56 0.38
C ARG A 239 -1.02 -13.45 -1.14
N ARG A 240 -2.19 -13.21 -1.74
CA ARG A 240 -2.35 -13.12 -3.20
C ARG A 240 -1.63 -11.93 -3.80
N MET A 241 -1.60 -10.80 -3.08
CA MET A 241 -0.83 -9.62 -3.46
C MET A 241 0.67 -9.95 -3.53
N VAL A 242 1.23 -10.57 -2.50
CA VAL A 242 2.66 -10.96 -2.49
C VAL A 242 2.96 -11.96 -3.61
N GLN A 243 2.17 -13.04 -3.70
CA GLN A 243 2.32 -14.07 -4.74
C GLN A 243 2.27 -13.50 -6.16
N ARG A 244 1.39 -12.51 -6.42
CA ARG A 244 1.34 -11.85 -7.72
C ARG A 244 2.67 -11.20 -8.07
N HIS A 245 3.26 -10.43 -7.14
CA HIS A 245 4.51 -9.72 -7.42
C HIS A 245 5.68 -10.71 -7.52
N GLU A 246 5.68 -11.80 -6.75
CA GLU A 246 6.64 -12.90 -6.92
C GLU A 246 6.55 -13.52 -8.32
N LYS A 247 5.33 -13.82 -8.78
CA LYS A 247 5.06 -14.43 -10.10
C LYS A 247 5.31 -13.50 -11.28
N LEU A 248 5.16 -12.18 -11.08
CA LEU A 248 5.59 -11.16 -12.04
C LEU A 248 7.12 -11.11 -12.17
N GLY A 249 7.87 -11.63 -11.19
CA GLY A 249 9.32 -11.69 -11.21
C GLY A 249 10.02 -10.62 -10.39
N PHE A 250 9.32 -9.98 -9.44
CA PHE A 250 9.92 -8.97 -8.57
C PHE A 250 11.06 -9.54 -7.75
N SER A 251 12.11 -8.74 -7.57
CA SER A 251 13.13 -9.05 -6.58
C SER A 251 12.55 -8.98 -5.17
N ASP A 252 13.21 -9.64 -4.22
CA ASP A 252 12.80 -9.63 -2.82
C ASP A 252 12.69 -8.20 -2.23
N PRO A 253 13.66 -7.28 -2.46
CA PRO A 253 13.48 -5.87 -2.10
C PRO A 253 12.32 -5.18 -2.83
N GLY A 254 12.12 -5.50 -4.11
CA GLY A 254 11.04 -4.94 -4.93
C GLY A 254 9.65 -5.25 -4.37
N ILE A 255 9.43 -6.48 -3.92
CA ILE A 255 8.17 -6.89 -3.26
C ILE A 255 7.98 -6.09 -1.96
N SER A 256 9.01 -5.96 -1.14
CA SER A 256 8.95 -5.16 0.11
C SER A 256 8.62 -3.69 -0.17
N THR A 257 9.12 -3.11 -1.26
CA THR A 257 8.77 -1.75 -1.69
C THR A 257 7.29 -1.65 -2.06
N VAL A 258 6.80 -2.60 -2.85
CA VAL A 258 5.40 -2.63 -3.26
C VAL A 258 4.49 -2.77 -2.05
N MET A 259 4.81 -3.68 -1.13
CA MET A 259 4.11 -3.85 0.15
C MET A 259 4.05 -2.58 0.97
N LEU A 260 5.17 -1.84 1.09
CA LEU A 260 5.17 -0.55 1.77
C LEU A 260 4.22 0.44 1.09
N GLY A 261 4.11 0.40 -0.24
CA GLY A 261 3.12 1.21 -0.96
C GLY A 261 1.68 0.83 -0.62
N TYR A 262 1.39 -0.46 -0.44
CA TYR A 262 0.05 -0.95 -0.08
C TYR A 262 -0.42 -0.54 1.32
N LEU A 263 0.47 -0.16 2.24
CA LEU A 263 0.06 0.44 3.53
C LEU A 263 -0.56 1.84 3.38
N PHE A 264 -0.45 2.47 2.21
CA PHE A 264 -0.97 3.82 1.95
C PHE A 264 -2.21 3.83 1.04
N VAL A 265 -2.76 2.66 0.71
CA VAL A 265 -3.89 2.49 -0.23
C VAL A 265 -5.14 2.02 0.48
#